data_AF-A0A7V6DNU6-F1
#
_entry.id   AF-A0A7V6DNU6-F1
#
_cell.length_a   1.000
_cell.length_b   1.000
_cell.length_c   1.000
_cell.angle_alpha   90.00
_cell.angle_beta   90.00
_cell.angle_gamma   90.00
#
_symmetry.space_group_name_H-M   'P 1'
#
loop_
_entity.id
_entity.type
_entity.pdbx_description
1 polymer ?
#
loop_
_entity_poly.entity_id
_entity_poly.type
_entity_poly.pdbx_seq_one_letter_code
_entity_poly.pdbx_strand_id
1 'polypeptide(L)'
;MRLSKFPDIPPEVVRQHGVEELEHLRKRVCLWRDDYIRHATEGAGEEEFFLCKDFIYEIEEYLYPYLRRLVETNHITSEECVEFMDYCYARVLDVAIYLGLDTEIPH
;
A
#
# COMPACT_ATOMS: atom_id res chain seq x y z
N MET A 1 -14.97 2.02 37.76
CA MET A 1 -13.51 1.86 37.90
C MET A 1 -13.01 1.15 36.65
N ARG A 2 -12.52 1.89 35.64
CA ARG A 2 -11.91 1.29 34.44
C ARG A 2 -10.44 1.04 34.76
N LEU A 3 -10.05 -0.22 34.80
CA LEU A 3 -8.65 -0.62 34.79
C LEU A 3 -8.14 -0.46 33.35
N SER A 4 -7.60 0.70 32.98
CA SER A 4 -6.76 0.79 31.77
C SER A 4 -5.39 0.20 32.13
N LYS A 5 -5.25 -1.12 31.99
CA LYS A 5 -3.98 -1.84 32.12
C LYS A 5 -3.08 -1.70 30.89
N PHE A 6 -3.16 -0.58 30.19
CA PHE A 6 -2.22 -0.26 29.12
C PHE A 6 -1.36 0.89 29.64
N PRO A 7 -0.04 0.71 29.75
CA PRO A 7 0.84 1.83 30.04
C PRO A 7 0.62 2.88 28.94
N ASP A 8 0.53 4.16 29.32
CA ASP A 8 0.54 5.25 28.36
C ASP A 8 1.86 5.17 27.59
N ILE A 9 1.79 4.66 26.35
CA ILE A 9 2.96 4.56 25.47
C ILE A 9 3.30 6.00 25.05
N PRO A 10 4.57 6.43 25.16
CA PRO A 10 4.98 7.75 24.71
C PRO A 10 4.61 7.97 23.23
N PRO A 11 4.05 9.13 22.85
CA PRO A 11 3.68 9.39 21.45
C PRO A 11 4.82 9.19 20.45
N GLU A 12 6.06 9.49 20.83
CA GLU A 12 7.25 9.26 20.00
C GLU A 12 7.47 7.78 19.65
N VAL A 13 7.17 6.86 20.59
CA VAL A 13 7.32 5.41 20.37
C VAL A 13 6.20 4.91 19.46
N VAL A 14 4.98 5.42 19.64
CA VAL A 14 3.84 5.13 18.74
C VAL A 14 4.16 5.56 17.31
N ARG A 15 4.74 6.76 17.16
CA ARG A 15 5.20 7.30 15.87
C ARG A 15 6.32 6.47 15.26
N GLN A 16 7.31 6.05 16.05
CA GLN A 16 8.38 5.20 15.57
C GLN A 16 7.87 3.85 15.04
N HIS A 17 6.95 3.19 15.76
CA HIS A 17 6.31 1.97 15.26
C HIS A 17 5.55 2.20 13.95
N GLY A 18 4.91 3.36 13.77
CA GLY A 18 4.26 3.72 12.52
C GLY A 18 5.24 3.79 11.34
N VAL A 19 6.39 4.45 11.52
CA VAL A 19 7.43 4.53 10.48
C VAL A 19 7.96 3.14 10.12
N GLU A 20 8.27 2.32 11.14
CA GLU A 20 8.74 0.94 10.92
C GLU A 20 7.70 0.08 10.20
N GLU A 21 6.42 0.25 10.54
CA GLU A 21 5.32 -0.46 9.88
C GLU A 21 5.18 -0.04 8.41
N LEU A 22 5.25 1.26 8.09
CA LEU A 22 5.23 1.71 6.70
C LEU A 22 6.38 1.07 5.90
N GLU A 23 7.60 1.01 6.45
CA GLU A 23 8.72 0.36 5.76
C GLU A 23 8.50 -1.14 5.51
N HIS A 24 7.87 -1.85 6.45
CA HIS A 24 7.46 -3.24 6.23
C HIS A 24 6.39 -3.37 5.15
N LEU A 25 5.40 -2.49 5.16
CA LEU A 25 4.35 -2.47 4.15
C LEU A 25 4.92 -2.16 2.76
N ARG A 26 5.89 -1.23 2.63
CA ARG A 26 6.56 -0.96 1.33
C ARG A 26 7.17 -2.22 0.74
N LYS A 27 7.91 -2.98 1.56
CA LYS A 27 8.50 -4.26 1.15
C LYS A 27 7.43 -5.25 0.71
N ARG A 28 6.31 -5.33 1.43
CA ARG A 28 5.18 -6.20 1.05
C ARG A 28 4.58 -5.82 -0.30
N VAL A 29 4.30 -4.53 -0.54
CA VAL A 29 3.72 -4.07 -1.81
C VAL A 29 4.68 -4.32 -2.98
N CYS A 30 6.00 -4.15 -2.78
CA CYS A 30 6.99 -4.57 -3.78
C CYS A 30 6.91 -6.06 -4.09
N LEU A 31 6.75 -6.91 -3.08
CA LEU A 31 6.60 -8.36 -3.29
C LEU A 31 5.32 -8.70 -4.04
N TRP A 32 4.21 -8.00 -3.76
CA TRP A 32 2.96 -8.16 -4.51
C TRP A 32 3.17 -7.77 -5.98
N ARG A 33 3.75 -6.59 -6.24
CA ARG A 33 4.10 -6.18 -7.61
C ARG A 33 4.95 -7.23 -8.32
N ASP A 34 6.00 -7.73 -7.68
CA ASP A 34 6.90 -8.71 -8.29
C ASP A 34 6.18 -10.03 -8.61
N ASP A 35 5.17 -10.39 -7.82
CA ASP A 35 4.32 -11.54 -8.08
C ASP A 35 3.39 -11.30 -9.28
N TYR A 36 2.72 -10.14 -9.36
CA TYR A 36 1.93 -9.74 -10.52
C TYR A 36 2.77 -9.72 -11.81
N ILE A 37 3.98 -9.16 -11.78
CA ILE A 37 4.90 -9.18 -12.93
C ILE A 37 5.31 -10.61 -13.31
N ARG A 38 5.55 -11.49 -12.33
CA ARG A 38 5.88 -12.90 -12.60
C ARG A 38 4.74 -13.65 -13.29
N HIS A 39 3.50 -13.28 -12.99
CA HIS A 39 2.30 -13.87 -13.59
C HIS A 39 1.89 -13.21 -14.91
N ALA A 40 2.44 -12.04 -15.23
CA ALA A 40 2.18 -11.30 -16.45
C ALA A 40 3.05 -11.77 -17.62
N THR A 41 2.52 -11.59 -18.83
CA THR A 41 3.26 -11.68 -20.08
C THR A 41 3.70 -10.27 -20.50
N GLU A 42 5.01 -10.07 -20.67
CA GLU A 42 5.58 -8.78 -21.10
C GLU A 42 4.93 -8.28 -22.40
N GLY A 43 4.43 -7.04 -22.40
CA GLY A 43 3.82 -6.44 -23.59
C GLY A 43 2.45 -7.00 -24.00
N ALA A 44 1.78 -7.77 -23.14
CA ALA A 44 0.43 -8.32 -23.44
C ALA A 44 -0.65 -7.24 -23.65
N GLY A 45 -0.40 -6.00 -23.22
CA GLY A 45 -1.32 -4.89 -23.39
C GLY A 45 -2.63 -5.09 -22.61
N GLU A 46 -3.75 -4.75 -23.25
CA GLU A 46 -5.06 -4.73 -22.60
C GLU A 46 -5.57 -6.12 -22.16
N GLU A 47 -5.07 -7.21 -22.77
CA GLU A 47 -5.52 -8.58 -22.48
C GLU A 47 -5.31 -8.97 -21.01
N GLU A 48 -4.21 -8.49 -20.42
CA GLU A 48 -3.85 -8.77 -19.03
C GLU A 48 -4.00 -7.55 -18.11
N PHE A 49 -4.68 -6.49 -18.57
CA PHE A 49 -4.93 -5.29 -17.74
C PHE A 49 -5.72 -5.59 -16.46
N PHE A 50 -6.42 -6.73 -16.40
CA PHE A 50 -7.07 -7.20 -15.17
C PHE A 50 -6.07 -7.40 -14.01
N LEU A 51 -4.80 -7.71 -14.28
CA LEU A 51 -3.77 -7.83 -13.24
C LEU A 51 -3.55 -6.51 -12.49
N CYS A 52 -3.57 -5.38 -13.21
CA CYS A 52 -3.51 -4.06 -12.58
C CYS A 52 -4.76 -3.79 -11.72
N LYS A 53 -5.94 -4.18 -12.19
CA LYS A 53 -7.21 -4.01 -11.46
C LYS A 53 -7.25 -4.85 -10.19
N ASP A 54 -6.80 -6.09 -10.26
CA ASP A 54 -6.73 -6.99 -9.12
C ASP A 54 -5.74 -6.47 -8.07
N PHE A 55 -4.60 -5.94 -8.50
CA PHE A 55 -3.64 -5.34 -7.59
C PHE A 55 -4.20 -4.07 -6.90
N ILE A 56 -4.91 -3.21 -7.64
CA ILE A 56 -5.63 -2.07 -7.05
C ILE A 56 -6.66 -2.56 -6.02
N TYR A 57 -7.43 -3.59 -6.37
CA TYR A 57 -8.43 -4.16 -5.49
C TYR A 57 -7.81 -4.68 -4.18
N GLU A 58 -6.66 -5.36 -4.22
CA GLU A 58 -5.97 -5.80 -3.01
C GLU A 58 -5.48 -4.64 -2.13
N ILE A 59 -5.01 -3.55 -2.76
CA ILE A 59 -4.62 -2.33 -2.05
C ILE A 59 -5.84 -1.72 -1.34
N GLU A 60 -6.96 -1.57 -2.05
CA GLU A 60 -8.17 -0.94 -1.52
C GLU A 60 -8.87 -1.79 -0.45
N GLU A 61 -8.93 -3.11 -0.63
CA GLU A 61 -9.63 -4.03 0.27
C GLU A 61 -8.82 -4.28 1.56
N TYR A 62 -7.50 -4.48 1.44
CA TYR A 62 -6.69 -4.95 2.57
C TYR A 62 -5.80 -3.86 3.16
N LEU A 63 -5.17 -3.04 2.33
CA LEU A 63 -4.12 -2.13 2.77
C LEU A 63 -4.69 -0.79 3.23
N TYR A 64 -5.61 -0.20 2.46
CA TYR A 64 -6.21 1.09 2.79
C TYR A 64 -6.92 1.09 4.16
N PRO A 65 -7.74 0.08 4.54
CA PRO A 65 -8.37 0.03 5.86
C PRO A 65 -7.37 -0.15 7.00
N TYR A 66 -6.19 -0.73 6.73
CA TYR A 66 -5.13 -0.85 7.70
C TYR A 66 -4.41 0.49 7.91
N LEU A 67 -4.04 1.18 6.83
CA LEU A 67 -3.43 2.53 6.89
C LEU A 67 -4.35 3.53 7.58
N ARG A 68 -5.65 3.51 7.29
CA ARG A 68 -6.65 4.33 7.99
C ARG A 68 -6.61 4.11 9.50
N ARG A 69 -6.49 2.85 9.96
CA ARG A 69 -6.36 2.54 11.38
C ARG A 69 -5.06 3.07 11.98
N LEU A 70 -3.95 3.05 11.24
CA LEU A 70 -2.69 3.65 11.70
C LEU A 70 -2.82 5.18 11.88
N VAL A 71 -3.59 5.86 11.01
CA VAL A 71 -3.92 7.29 11.18
C VAL A 71 -4.80 7.51 12.41
N GLU A 72 -5.90 6.75 12.53
CA GLU A 72 -6.86 6.87 13.65
C GLU A 72 -6.21 6.62 15.02
N THR A 73 -5.14 5.82 15.06
CA THR A 73 -4.37 5.49 16.26
C THR A 73 -3.09 6.32 16.42
N ASN A 74 -2.91 7.35 15.59
CA ASN A 74 -1.76 8.28 15.61
C ASN A 74 -0.38 7.63 15.38
N HIS A 75 -0.33 6.44 14.80
CA HIS A 75 0.94 5.83 14.38
C HIS A 75 1.52 6.56 13.17
N ILE A 76 0.66 6.97 12.23
CA ILE A 76 1.04 7.76 11.05
C ILE A 76 0.14 9.00 10.91
N THR A 77 0.57 10.00 10.15
CA THR A 77 -0.24 11.18 9.81
C THR A 77 -1.10 10.88 8.58
N SER A 78 -2.12 11.70 8.35
CA SER A 78 -2.90 11.63 7.10
C SER A 78 -2.05 11.89 5.86
N GLU A 79 -1.02 12.74 5.96
CA GLU A 79 -0.08 13.03 4.86
C GLU A 79 0.76 11.80 4.54
N GLU A 80 1.35 11.14 5.55
CA GLU A 80 2.09 9.89 5.39
C GLU A 80 1.21 8.79 4.80
N CYS A 81 -0.08 8.75 5.16
CA CYS A 81 -1.03 7.82 4.57
C CYS A 81 -1.25 8.10 3.07
N VAL A 82 -1.41 9.36 2.67
CA VAL A 82 -1.58 9.74 1.26
C VAL A 82 -0.32 9.41 0.47
N GLU A 83 0.85 9.81 0.94
CA GLU A 83 2.15 9.48 0.31
C GLU A 83 2.36 7.97 0.16
N PHE A 84 1.91 7.20 1.16
CA PHE A 84 1.98 5.75 1.09
C PHE A 84 1.01 5.16 0.05
N MET A 85 -0.21 5.70 -0.08
CA MET A 85 -1.15 5.28 -1.10
C MET A 85 -0.63 5.60 -2.51
N ASP A 86 -0.07 6.79 -2.72
CA ASP A 86 0.57 7.18 -3.97
C ASP A 86 1.69 6.22 -4.34
N TYR A 87 2.51 5.83 -3.36
CA TYR A 87 3.52 4.79 -3.55
C TYR A 87 2.91 3.45 -4.00
N CYS A 88 1.78 3.03 -3.42
CA CYS A 88 1.13 1.77 -3.82
C CYS A 88 0.65 1.82 -5.27
N TYR A 89 0.01 2.92 -5.68
CA TYR A 89 -0.42 3.11 -7.07
C TYR A 89 0.76 3.20 -8.04
N ALA A 90 1.89 3.76 -7.61
CA ALA A 90 3.13 3.71 -8.38
C ALA A 90 3.66 2.28 -8.59
N ARG A 91 3.38 1.33 -7.69
CA ARG A 91 3.71 -0.10 -7.91
C ARG A 91 2.74 -0.78 -8.88
N VAL A 92 1.49 -0.35 -8.95
CA VAL A 92 0.55 -0.78 -9.99
C VAL A 92 0.98 -0.27 -11.36
N LEU A 93 1.43 0.99 -11.44
CA LEU A 93 1.99 1.57 -12.67
C LEU A 93 3.18 0.76 -13.20
N ASP A 94 4.07 0.26 -12.33
CA ASP A 94 5.17 -0.61 -12.75
C ASP A 94 4.64 -1.85 -13.52
N VAL A 95 3.53 -2.46 -13.06
CA VAL A 95 2.89 -3.61 -13.75
C VAL A 95 2.31 -3.19 -15.09
N ALA A 96 1.62 -2.05 -15.15
CA ALA A 96 1.04 -1.57 -16.39
C ALA A 96 2.10 -1.24 -17.45
N ILE A 97 3.23 -0.66 -17.02
CA ILE A 97 4.40 -0.43 -17.88
C ILE A 97 4.95 -1.76 -18.39
N TYR A 98 5.07 -2.78 -17.53
CA TYR A 98 5.52 -4.11 -17.93
C TYR A 98 4.60 -4.76 -18.97
N LEU A 99 3.30 -4.52 -18.86
CA LEU A 99 2.30 -4.94 -19.86
C LEU A 99 2.37 -4.13 -21.16
N GLY A 100 3.17 -3.06 -21.23
CA GLY A 100 3.25 -2.20 -22.40
C GLY A 100 2.05 -1.28 -22.59
N LEU A 101 1.34 -0.95 -21.51
CA LEU A 101 0.23 -0.01 -21.55
C LEU A 101 0.74 1.44 -21.47
N ASP A 102 0.26 2.30 -22.37
CA ASP A 102 0.46 3.74 -22.29
C ASP A 102 -0.43 4.29 -21.16
N THR A 103 0.11 4.40 -19.95
CA THR A 103 -0.70 4.74 -18.78
C THR A 103 -0.71 6.22 -18.45
N GLU A 104 -1.89 6.85 -18.59
CA GLU A 104 -2.48 7.63 -17.49
C GLU A 104 -3.37 6.64 -16.71
N ILE A 105 -2.95 6.19 -15.52
CA ILE A 105 -3.88 5.49 -14.60
C ILE A 105 -4.73 6.59 -13.96
N PRO A 106 -6.07 6.62 -14.17
CA PRO A 106 -6.91 7.60 -13.52
C PRO A 106 -6.96 7.28 -12.02
N HIS A 107 -6.63 8.27 -11.20
CA HIS A 107 -6.93 8.31 -9.77
C HIS A 107 -8.40 8.64 -9.53
#